data_AF-A0A316WZD0-F1
#
_entry.id   AF-A0A316WZD0-F1
#
_cell.length_a   1.000
_cell.length_b   1.000
_cell.length_c   1.000
_cell.angle_alpha   90.00
_cell.angle_beta   90.00
_cell.angle_gamma   90.00
#
_symmetry.space_group_name_H-M   'P 1'
#
loop_
_entity.id
_entity.type
_entity.pdbx_description
1 polymer ?
#
loop_
_entity_poly.entity_id
_entity_poly.type
_entity_poly.pdbx_seq_one_letter_code
_entity_poly.pdbx_strand_id
1 'polypeptide(L)'
;MKKFNLCLLAGAVAATFLTACSDEKMDEAVLPQQESLSAKIDQPTDLEKVCYYVDNNWNSTAVLMTGLQNSADTNFMNSQMTKIASMWGRSNPTLRFVNDPSNYNSTYNAISYSNGKIYYGYAIYYDAKAKGGDIVNAMILAHEYGHQLQYIFGLPSVNENTARPNELEADGFAGYYLRRPNGYNKTNFSEIAAAYEFAQSIGDYQTNSPGHHGTPAQRRSAVRLGFLLGQYDLNASNFDYNFFYYYQGVLNGTYKMGKNSANPEIDAYMSQYIDELKKIQSGEISAEEFKNLK
;
A
#
# COMPACT_ATOMS: atom_id res chain seq x y z
N MET A 1 -22.55 -7.36 83.67
CA MET A 1 -23.51 -6.24 83.51
C MET A 1 -23.04 -5.35 82.36
N LYS A 2 -23.88 -5.17 81.33
CA LYS A 2 -23.97 -4.05 80.35
C LYS A 2 -22.69 -3.68 79.55
N LYS A 3 -22.69 -3.38 78.26
CA LYS A 3 -23.72 -3.24 77.20
C LYS A 3 -22.97 -3.18 75.86
N PHE A 4 -23.61 -3.66 74.80
CA PHE A 4 -23.28 -3.35 73.40
C PHE A 4 -23.38 -1.84 73.13
N ASN A 5 -22.56 -1.33 72.20
CA ASN A 5 -23.04 -0.33 71.25
C ASN A 5 -22.24 -0.37 69.94
N LEU A 6 -23.00 -0.48 68.86
CA LEU A 6 -22.60 -0.47 67.46
C LEU A 6 -22.72 0.98 66.95
N CYS A 7 -21.73 1.49 66.22
CA CYS A 7 -21.91 2.61 65.29
C CYS A 7 -20.94 2.45 64.11
N LEU A 8 -21.53 2.28 62.93
CA LEU A 8 -20.93 2.39 61.61
C LEU A 8 -20.71 3.87 61.27
N LEU A 9 -19.61 4.20 60.59
CA LEU A 9 -19.60 5.01 59.36
C LEU A 9 -18.19 5.08 58.75
N ALA A 10 -18.21 5.01 57.42
CA ALA A 10 -17.10 4.78 56.50
C ALA A 10 -16.40 6.07 56.04
N GLY A 11 -15.21 5.92 55.47
CA GLY A 11 -14.50 6.98 54.72
C GLY A 11 -13.15 6.49 54.19
N ALA A 12 -13.09 6.19 52.91
CA ALA A 12 -12.03 5.41 52.23
C ALA A 12 -10.66 6.09 52.13
N VAL A 13 -9.60 5.27 52.21
CA VAL A 13 -8.20 5.59 51.90
C VAL A 13 -7.92 5.26 50.43
N ALA A 14 -7.17 6.15 49.77
CA ALA A 14 -6.75 6.05 48.38
C ALA A 14 -5.87 4.81 48.12
N ALA A 15 -6.10 4.13 46.99
CA ALA A 15 -5.23 3.08 46.48
C ALA A 15 -4.75 3.47 45.06
N THR A 16 -3.47 3.83 44.98
CA THR A 16 -2.68 3.77 43.74
C THR A 16 -2.17 2.36 43.56
N PHE A 17 -2.43 1.73 42.40
CA PHE A 17 -1.70 0.55 41.97
C PHE A 17 -1.23 0.70 40.53
N LEU A 18 0.09 0.63 40.36
CA LEU A 18 0.77 0.35 39.11
C LEU A 18 1.01 -1.16 39.01
N THR A 19 0.69 -1.68 37.81
CA THR A 19 1.31 -2.81 37.08
C THR A 19 1.49 -4.18 37.75
N ALA A 20 0.95 -5.23 37.12
CA ALA A 20 1.75 -6.28 36.46
C ALA A 20 0.87 -7.40 35.86
N CYS A 21 1.30 -7.93 34.71
CA CYS A 21 0.74 -9.09 34.03
C CYS A 21 0.82 -10.36 34.90
N SER A 22 -0.19 -11.23 34.80
CA SER A 22 -0.15 -12.59 35.36
C SER A 22 -0.58 -13.61 34.31
N ASP A 23 0.13 -14.73 34.30
CA ASP A 23 -0.08 -15.93 33.49
C ASP A 23 -0.02 -17.10 34.49
N GLU A 24 -1.06 -17.94 34.57
CA GLU A 24 -1.04 -19.19 35.34
C GLU A 24 -1.74 -20.32 34.57
N LYS A 25 -1.19 -21.54 34.73
CA LYS A 25 -1.38 -22.74 33.92
C LYS A 25 -2.45 -23.72 34.44
N MET A 26 -3.06 -24.41 33.46
CA MET A 26 -3.45 -25.84 33.31
C MET A 26 -4.27 -26.61 34.36
N ASP A 27 -5.33 -27.27 33.86
CA ASP A 27 -5.71 -28.66 34.16
C ASP A 27 -6.32 -29.35 32.89
N GLU A 28 -5.99 -30.64 32.66
CA GLU A 28 -6.47 -31.54 31.57
C GLU A 28 -7.84 -32.19 31.92
N ALA A 29 -8.67 -32.84 31.08
CA ALA A 29 -8.46 -33.62 29.85
C ALA A 29 -9.79 -33.87 29.05
N VAL A 30 -9.62 -34.35 27.80
CA VAL A 30 -10.47 -35.23 26.93
C VAL A 30 -10.80 -34.65 25.52
N LEU A 31 -10.38 -35.40 24.49
CA LEU A 31 -10.47 -35.19 23.02
C LEU A 31 -11.51 -36.15 22.37
N PRO A 32 -11.78 -36.15 21.03
CA PRO A 32 -11.49 -35.16 19.96
C PRO A 32 -12.67 -34.90 18.99
N GLN A 33 -12.77 -33.69 18.40
CA GLN A 33 -13.22 -33.56 16.99
C GLN A 33 -12.75 -32.26 16.31
N GLN A 34 -11.83 -32.44 15.36
CA GLN A 34 -11.62 -31.74 14.08
C GLN A 34 -12.32 -30.39 13.84
N GLU A 35 -11.57 -29.27 13.86
CA GLU A 35 -11.75 -28.12 12.92
C GLU A 35 -10.67 -27.02 13.01
N SER A 36 -10.27 -26.54 11.83
CA SER A 36 -9.57 -25.29 11.48
C SER A 36 -8.15 -25.03 12.01
N LEU A 37 -7.21 -24.92 11.06
CA LEU A 37 -5.92 -24.26 11.25
C LEU A 37 -6.15 -22.77 11.52
N SER A 38 -6.31 -22.43 12.79
CA SER A 38 -6.14 -21.07 13.29
C SER A 38 -4.72 -20.62 12.97
N ALA A 39 -4.58 -19.65 12.06
CA ALA A 39 -3.34 -18.94 11.86
C ALA A 39 -3.01 -18.25 13.19
N LYS A 40 -2.06 -18.82 13.95
CA LYS A 40 -1.50 -18.16 15.12
C LYS A 40 -0.96 -16.80 14.66
N ILE A 41 -1.47 -15.74 15.28
CA ILE A 41 -0.92 -14.40 15.15
C ILE A 41 0.54 -14.50 15.62
N ASP A 42 1.48 -14.31 14.71
CA ASP A 42 2.91 -14.32 15.03
C ASP A 42 3.19 -13.31 16.15
N GLN A 43 3.82 -13.81 17.21
CA GLN A 43 4.20 -12.97 18.34
C GLN A 43 5.45 -12.17 18.00
N PRO A 44 5.56 -10.92 18.47
CA PRO A 44 6.74 -10.11 18.22
C PRO A 44 7.99 -10.77 18.79
N THR A 45 9.05 -10.78 17.98
CA THR A 45 10.42 -11.17 18.32
C THR A 45 10.99 -10.30 19.44
N ASP A 46 12.06 -10.76 20.10
CA ASP A 46 12.68 -10.01 21.20
C ASP A 46 13.27 -8.65 20.79
N LEU A 47 13.59 -8.46 19.50
CA LEU A 47 13.93 -7.14 18.94
C LEU A 47 12.70 -6.23 18.77
N GLU A 48 11.56 -6.77 18.32
CA GLU A 48 10.29 -6.02 18.23
C GLU A 48 9.72 -5.65 19.62
N LYS A 49 10.21 -6.29 20.69
CA LYS A 49 9.92 -5.92 22.09
C LYS A 49 10.74 -4.73 22.60
N VAL A 50 11.82 -4.36 21.90
CA VAL A 50 12.54 -3.10 22.17
C VAL A 50 11.74 -2.00 21.47
N CYS A 51 11.14 -1.07 22.22
CA CYS A 51 10.22 -0.06 21.72
C CYS A 51 10.77 0.90 20.63
N TYR A 52 11.98 0.66 20.12
CA TYR A 52 12.72 1.56 19.23
C TYR A 52 13.22 0.92 17.93
N TYR A 53 12.82 -0.31 17.59
CA TYR A 53 13.28 -0.97 16.37
C TYR A 53 12.12 -1.56 15.57
N VAL A 54 12.01 -1.16 14.29
CA VAL A 54 11.07 -1.74 13.33
C VAL A 54 11.68 -2.98 12.67
N ASP A 55 12.67 -2.78 11.80
CA ASP A 55 13.49 -3.80 11.15
C ASP A 55 14.69 -3.12 10.43
N ASN A 56 15.48 -3.90 9.67
CA ASN A 56 16.69 -3.42 9.00
C ASN A 56 16.43 -2.45 7.82
N ASN A 57 15.18 -2.26 7.39
CA ASN A 57 14.82 -1.32 6.32
C ASN A 57 14.55 0.09 6.85
N TRP A 58 14.49 0.26 8.17
CA TRP A 58 14.25 1.54 8.82
C TRP A 58 15.46 1.93 9.68
N ASN A 59 15.54 3.22 10.03
CA ASN A 59 16.56 3.69 10.94
C ASN A 59 16.45 2.96 12.29
N SER A 60 17.59 2.68 12.93
CA SER A 60 17.70 2.02 14.23
C SER A 60 16.96 2.70 15.39
N THR A 61 16.53 3.95 15.22
CA THR A 61 15.73 4.72 16.18
C THR A 61 14.25 4.81 15.83
N ALA A 62 13.84 4.23 14.69
CA ALA A 62 12.48 4.25 14.21
C ALA A 62 11.61 3.24 14.98
N VAL A 63 10.37 3.66 15.28
CA VAL A 63 9.42 2.92 16.11
C VAL A 63 8.16 2.62 15.32
N LEU A 64 7.60 1.42 15.55
CA LEU A 64 6.37 0.98 14.91
C LEU A 64 5.15 1.46 15.69
N MET A 65 4.22 2.10 14.99
CA MET A 65 3.02 2.73 15.52
C MET A 65 1.76 2.07 14.93
N THR A 66 0.67 2.04 15.71
CA THR A 66 -0.64 1.54 15.27
C THR A 66 -1.51 2.61 14.63
N GLY A 67 -1.12 3.89 14.75
CA GLY A 67 -1.80 5.03 14.15
C GLY A 67 -0.83 6.14 13.77
N LEU A 68 -1.35 7.12 13.04
CA LEU A 68 -0.70 8.39 12.72
C LEU A 68 -0.93 9.41 13.85
N GLN A 69 -0.42 10.64 13.70
CA GLN A 69 -0.50 11.66 14.77
C GLN A 69 -1.93 12.04 15.15
N ASN A 70 -2.90 11.86 14.24
CA ASN A 70 -4.31 12.05 14.54
C ASN A 70 -5.17 10.85 14.07
N SER A 71 -6.33 10.70 14.71
CA SER A 71 -7.24 9.58 14.45
C SER A 71 -7.94 9.69 13.10
N ALA A 72 -8.16 10.89 12.56
CA ALA A 72 -8.78 11.07 11.25
C ALA A 72 -7.91 10.49 10.13
N ASP A 73 -6.61 10.80 10.14
CA ASP A 73 -5.61 10.26 9.23
C ASP A 73 -5.49 8.74 9.35
N THR A 74 -5.46 8.25 10.59
CA THR A 74 -5.40 6.81 10.87
C THR A 74 -6.63 6.09 10.31
N ASN A 75 -7.83 6.65 10.55
CA ASN A 75 -9.08 6.09 10.07
C ASN A 75 -9.16 6.12 8.55
N PHE A 76 -8.70 7.21 7.94
CA PHE A 76 -8.58 7.34 6.49
C PHE A 76 -7.73 6.20 5.90
N MET A 77 -6.50 6.02 6.38
CA MET A 77 -5.59 4.99 5.87
C MET A 77 -6.13 3.57 6.05
N ASN A 78 -6.72 3.26 7.21
CA ASN A 78 -7.34 1.95 7.45
C ASN A 78 -8.58 1.72 6.56
N SER A 79 -9.37 2.77 6.31
CA SER A 79 -10.51 2.71 5.41
C SER A 79 -10.06 2.48 3.96
N GLN A 80 -9.01 3.18 3.51
CA GLN A 80 -8.42 2.95 2.18
C GLN A 80 -7.88 1.54 2.05
N MET A 81 -7.13 1.04 3.03
CA MET A 81 -6.62 -0.35 3.02
C MET A 81 -7.74 -1.37 2.84
N THR A 82 -8.83 -1.21 3.60
CA THR A 82 -10.01 -2.07 3.52
C THR A 82 -10.67 -1.99 2.14
N LYS A 83 -10.79 -0.77 1.59
CA LYS A 83 -11.38 -0.56 0.27
C LYS A 83 -10.55 -1.23 -0.82
N ILE A 84 -9.23 -1.01 -0.83
CA ILE A 84 -8.30 -1.62 -1.77
C ILE A 84 -8.38 -3.15 -1.70
N ALA A 85 -8.28 -3.73 -0.49
CA ALA A 85 -8.35 -5.17 -0.29
C ALA A 85 -9.69 -5.75 -0.79
N SER A 86 -10.80 -5.09 -0.45
CA SER A 86 -12.14 -5.52 -0.88
C SER A 86 -12.32 -5.48 -2.40
N MET A 87 -11.75 -4.47 -3.06
CA MET A 87 -11.81 -4.31 -4.52
C MET A 87 -11.13 -5.49 -5.23
N TRP A 88 -10.05 -6.02 -4.65
CA TRP A 88 -9.35 -7.19 -5.14
C TRP A 88 -9.91 -8.52 -4.60
N GLY A 89 -10.97 -8.50 -3.78
CA GLY A 89 -11.54 -9.70 -3.17
C GLY A 89 -10.60 -10.38 -2.16
N ARG A 90 -9.82 -9.59 -1.43
CA ARG A 90 -8.75 -10.04 -0.52
C ARG A 90 -8.90 -9.45 0.88
N SER A 91 -8.13 -9.98 1.81
CA SER A 91 -8.03 -9.47 3.19
C SER A 91 -7.00 -8.34 3.30
N ASN A 92 -7.10 -7.59 4.39
CA ASN A 92 -6.15 -6.53 4.70
C ASN A 92 -4.81 -7.15 5.11
N PRO A 93 -3.67 -6.72 4.53
CA PRO A 93 -2.38 -6.89 5.17
C PRO A 93 -2.34 -6.10 6.48
N THR A 94 -1.38 -6.44 7.33
CA THR A 94 -1.12 -5.67 8.55
C THR A 94 -0.54 -4.30 8.16
N LEU A 95 -1.35 -3.25 8.30
CA LEU A 95 -0.89 -1.87 8.15
C LEU A 95 -0.37 -1.33 9.49
N ARG A 96 0.86 -0.80 9.50
CA ARG A 96 1.44 -0.07 10.62
C ARG A 96 2.16 1.17 10.10
N PHE A 97 2.42 2.10 11.01
CA PHE A 97 3.08 3.35 10.68
C PHE A 97 4.45 3.44 11.34
N VAL A 98 5.38 4.14 10.71
CA VAL A 98 6.75 4.26 11.23
C VAL A 98 7.04 5.70 11.58
N ASN A 99 7.42 5.94 12.84
CA ASN A 99 7.85 7.23 13.33
C ASN A 99 9.30 7.14 13.81
N ASP A 100 10.13 8.14 13.53
CA ASP A 100 11.48 8.21 14.08
C ASP A 100 11.60 9.51 14.88
N PRO A 101 11.54 9.44 16.23
CA PRO A 101 11.68 10.60 17.09
C PRO A 101 13.05 11.29 16.98
N SER A 102 14.08 10.58 16.51
CA SER A 102 15.45 11.09 16.43
C SER A 102 15.76 11.68 15.05
N ASN A 103 15.14 11.14 13.99
CA ASN A 103 15.31 11.62 12.63
C ASN A 103 14.04 11.39 11.80
N TYR A 104 13.07 12.31 11.91
CA TYR A 104 11.78 12.22 11.23
C TYR A 104 11.89 11.86 9.73
N ASN A 105 12.82 12.48 9.01
CA ASN A 105 13.01 12.28 7.56
C ASN A 105 13.52 10.88 7.20
N SER A 106 14.04 10.10 8.16
CA SER A 106 14.39 8.69 7.94
C SER A 106 13.17 7.83 7.61
N THR A 107 11.96 8.33 7.92
CA THR A 107 10.68 7.67 7.64
C THR A 107 10.06 8.12 6.31
N TYR A 108 10.84 8.69 5.40
CA TYR A 108 10.37 9.02 4.06
C TYR A 108 10.37 7.76 3.18
N ASN A 109 9.54 6.78 3.54
CA ASN A 109 9.37 5.53 2.80
C ASN A 109 8.04 4.85 3.12
N ALA A 110 7.56 4.01 2.21
CA ALA A 110 6.51 3.03 2.46
C ALA A 110 7.00 1.69 1.92
N ILE A 111 6.77 0.59 2.66
CA ILE A 111 7.33 -0.71 2.31
C ILE A 111 6.28 -1.79 2.46
N SER A 112 6.12 -2.56 1.38
CA SER A 112 5.31 -3.78 1.31
C SER A 112 6.17 -5.03 1.48
N TYR A 113 5.87 -5.83 2.50
CA TYR A 113 6.60 -7.05 2.85
C TYR A 113 5.86 -8.29 2.36
N SER A 114 6.59 -9.29 1.86
CA SER A 114 6.03 -10.55 1.34
C SER A 114 5.26 -11.39 2.37
N ASN A 115 5.38 -11.09 3.66
CA ASN A 115 4.69 -11.76 4.76
C ASN A 115 3.37 -11.08 5.16
N GLY A 116 2.76 -10.28 4.28
CA GLY A 116 1.44 -9.69 4.53
C GLY A 116 1.46 -8.45 5.41
N LYS A 117 2.55 -7.65 5.37
CA LYS A 117 2.69 -6.41 6.13
C LYS A 117 2.95 -5.22 5.19
N ILE A 118 2.40 -4.06 5.54
CA ILE A 118 2.75 -2.78 4.92
C ILE A 118 3.11 -1.81 6.04
N TYR A 119 4.33 -1.26 5.99
CA TYR A 119 4.81 -0.25 6.92
C TYR A 119 4.92 1.10 6.23
N TYR A 120 4.27 2.11 6.79
CA TYR A 120 4.09 3.42 6.17
C TYR A 120 4.70 4.53 7.02
N GLY A 121 5.73 5.19 6.52
CA GLY A 121 6.45 6.19 7.30
C GLY A 121 5.71 7.52 7.48
N TYR A 122 5.94 8.18 8.62
CA TYR A 122 5.31 9.46 8.92
C TYR A 122 5.75 10.56 7.94
N ALA A 123 7.05 10.67 7.63
CA ALA A 123 7.56 11.74 6.78
C ALA A 123 6.96 11.70 5.38
N ILE A 124 6.89 10.52 4.75
CA ILE A 124 6.26 10.38 3.43
C ILE A 124 4.75 10.66 3.50
N TYR A 125 4.05 10.22 4.56
CA TYR A 125 2.61 10.44 4.71
C TYR A 125 2.25 11.94 4.74
N TYR A 126 2.93 12.69 5.60
CA TYR A 126 2.62 14.11 5.80
C TYR A 126 3.09 14.98 4.64
N ASP A 127 4.21 14.62 3.99
CA ASP A 127 4.64 15.29 2.75
C ASP A 127 3.66 15.02 1.59
N ALA A 128 3.24 13.77 1.38
CA ALA A 128 2.23 13.41 0.39
C ALA A 128 0.91 14.17 0.63
N LYS A 129 0.45 14.22 1.89
CA LYS A 129 -0.75 14.96 2.27
C LYS A 129 -0.60 16.46 2.01
N ALA A 130 0.55 17.05 2.29
CA ALA A 130 0.81 18.46 2.03
C ALA A 130 0.84 18.80 0.53
N LYS A 131 1.35 17.89 -0.31
CA LYS A 131 1.47 18.09 -1.77
C LYS A 131 0.15 17.95 -2.52
N GLY A 132 -0.75 17.08 -2.08
CA GLY A 132 -1.97 16.78 -2.85
C GLY A 132 -3.16 16.26 -2.06
N GLY A 133 -3.09 16.29 -0.74
CA GLY A 133 -4.14 15.77 0.13
C GLY A 133 -4.21 14.23 0.16
N ASP A 134 -5.33 13.74 0.65
CA ASP A 134 -5.56 12.32 0.96
C ASP A 134 -5.44 11.39 -0.26
N ILE A 135 -5.71 11.89 -1.47
CA ILE A 135 -5.60 11.09 -2.70
C ILE A 135 -4.18 10.60 -2.98
N VAL A 136 -3.16 11.37 -2.59
CA VAL A 136 -1.77 10.98 -2.78
C VAL A 136 -1.44 9.80 -1.87
N ASN A 137 -1.86 9.86 -0.61
CA ASN A 137 -1.70 8.75 0.33
C ASN A 137 -2.50 7.50 -0.09
N ALA A 138 -3.71 7.67 -0.64
CA ALA A 138 -4.50 6.57 -1.18
C ALA A 138 -3.80 5.87 -2.36
N MET A 139 -3.16 6.66 -3.25
CA MET A 139 -2.37 6.14 -4.35
C MET A 139 -1.18 5.32 -3.84
N ILE A 140 -0.37 5.88 -2.94
CA ILE A 140 0.81 5.20 -2.39
C ILE A 140 0.38 3.89 -1.72
N LEU A 141 -0.70 3.93 -0.93
CA LEU A 141 -1.20 2.73 -0.27
C LEU A 141 -1.68 1.65 -1.26
N ALA A 142 -2.28 2.06 -2.39
CA ALA A 142 -2.68 1.15 -3.46
C ALA A 142 -1.47 0.59 -4.23
N HIS A 143 -0.40 1.37 -4.38
CA HIS A 143 0.89 0.91 -4.91
C HIS A 143 1.49 -0.17 -4.00
N GLU A 144 1.59 0.08 -2.69
CA GLU A 144 2.08 -0.92 -1.72
C GLU A 144 1.23 -2.19 -1.70
N TYR A 145 -0.09 -2.06 -1.89
CA TYR A 145 -0.98 -3.20 -2.04
C TYR A 145 -0.75 -3.93 -3.38
N GLY A 146 -0.39 -3.23 -4.44
CA GLY A 146 0.04 -3.81 -5.71
C GLY A 146 1.19 -4.81 -5.51
N HIS A 147 2.18 -4.45 -4.69
CA HIS A 147 3.23 -5.39 -4.29
C HIS A 147 2.70 -6.60 -3.50
N GLN A 148 1.68 -6.43 -2.65
CA GLN A 148 1.02 -7.57 -1.99
C GLN A 148 0.42 -8.53 -3.02
N LEU A 149 -0.24 -8.01 -4.07
CA LEU A 149 -0.77 -8.83 -5.16
C LEU A 149 0.36 -9.56 -5.88
N GLN A 150 1.48 -8.89 -6.14
CA GLN A 150 2.66 -9.52 -6.73
C GLN A 150 3.17 -10.70 -5.92
N TYR A 151 3.32 -10.54 -4.60
CA TYR A 151 3.73 -11.63 -3.72
C TYR A 151 2.72 -12.78 -3.68
N ILE A 152 1.42 -12.47 -3.64
CA ILE A 152 0.34 -13.46 -3.54
C ILE A 152 0.21 -14.30 -4.82
N PHE A 153 0.31 -13.66 -5.98
CA PHE A 153 0.01 -14.28 -7.27
C PHE A 153 1.25 -14.62 -8.10
N GLY A 154 2.45 -14.31 -7.61
CA GLY A 154 3.69 -14.51 -8.36
C GLY A 154 3.79 -13.59 -9.58
N LEU A 155 3.35 -12.35 -9.42
CA LEU A 155 3.44 -11.28 -10.44
C LEU A 155 4.68 -10.41 -10.17
N PRO A 156 5.16 -9.60 -11.12
CA PRO A 156 4.70 -9.49 -12.52
C PRO A 156 5.02 -10.76 -13.34
N SER A 157 4.26 -11.02 -14.40
CA SER A 157 4.55 -12.12 -15.34
C SER A 157 5.78 -11.86 -16.21
N VAL A 158 6.26 -10.61 -16.25
CA VAL A 158 7.47 -10.18 -16.94
C VAL A 158 8.63 -10.11 -15.96
N ASN A 159 9.75 -10.75 -16.30
CA ASN A 159 10.97 -10.74 -15.49
C ASN A 159 12.06 -9.87 -16.12
N GLU A 160 12.75 -9.07 -15.29
CA GLU A 160 13.90 -8.24 -15.65
C GLU A 160 14.91 -8.25 -14.50
N ASN A 161 16.17 -7.93 -14.76
CA ASN A 161 17.23 -7.83 -13.74
C ASN A 161 17.14 -6.54 -12.89
N THR A 162 16.10 -5.73 -13.05
CA THR A 162 15.86 -4.49 -12.30
C THR A 162 14.50 -4.56 -11.58
N ALA A 163 14.28 -3.70 -10.59
CA ALA A 163 13.00 -3.59 -9.87
C ALA A 163 11.85 -3.03 -10.71
N ARG A 164 12.16 -2.48 -11.89
CA ARG A 164 11.23 -1.75 -12.76
C ARG A 164 9.92 -2.46 -13.10
N PRO A 165 9.89 -3.76 -13.49
CA PRO A 165 8.61 -4.41 -13.78
C PRO A 165 7.69 -4.42 -12.56
N ASN A 166 8.24 -4.67 -11.37
CA ASN A 166 7.49 -4.69 -10.11
C ASN A 166 6.91 -3.31 -9.78
N GLU A 167 7.75 -2.27 -9.86
CA GLU A 167 7.37 -0.89 -9.53
C GLU A 167 6.34 -0.31 -10.51
N LEU A 168 6.52 -0.54 -11.81
CA LEU A 168 5.62 0.00 -12.82
C LEU A 168 4.27 -0.71 -12.80
N GLU A 169 4.22 -2.02 -12.55
CA GLU A 169 2.93 -2.68 -12.35
C GLU A 169 2.24 -2.21 -11.06
N ALA A 170 2.98 -1.98 -9.97
CA ALA A 170 2.45 -1.41 -8.74
C ALA A 170 1.87 0.01 -8.95
N ASP A 171 2.53 0.85 -9.74
CA ASP A 171 1.98 2.13 -10.21
C ASP A 171 0.69 1.94 -11.03
N GLY A 172 0.66 0.91 -11.87
CA GLY A 172 -0.52 0.50 -12.61
C GLY A 172 -1.69 0.10 -11.70
N PHE A 173 -1.44 -0.74 -10.68
CA PHE A 173 -2.44 -1.13 -9.70
C PHE A 173 -2.99 0.09 -8.93
N ALA A 174 -2.14 1.07 -8.61
CA ALA A 174 -2.56 2.32 -8.00
C ALA A 174 -3.47 3.15 -8.93
N GLY A 175 -3.09 3.31 -10.20
CA GLY A 175 -3.93 3.97 -11.21
C GLY A 175 -5.29 3.27 -11.38
N TYR A 176 -5.29 1.94 -11.41
CA TYR A 176 -6.49 1.12 -11.48
C TYR A 176 -7.41 1.36 -10.28
N TYR A 177 -6.87 1.31 -9.06
CA TYR A 177 -7.63 1.63 -7.84
C TYR A 177 -8.25 3.02 -7.89
N LEU A 178 -7.50 4.02 -8.37
CA LEU A 178 -7.99 5.39 -8.45
C LEU A 178 -9.20 5.52 -9.40
N ARG A 179 -9.25 4.74 -10.47
CA ARG A 179 -10.36 4.73 -11.44
C ARG A 179 -11.59 3.96 -10.95
N ARG A 180 -11.38 2.77 -10.36
CA ARG A 180 -12.47 1.81 -10.13
C ARG A 180 -13.65 2.42 -9.35
N PRO A 181 -14.91 2.14 -9.74
CA PRO A 181 -16.08 2.64 -9.01
C PRO A 181 -16.15 2.20 -7.55
N ASN A 182 -15.70 0.98 -7.26
CA ASN A 182 -15.55 0.44 -5.92
C ASN A 182 -14.16 0.75 -5.30
N GLY A 183 -13.27 1.43 -6.02
CA GLY A 183 -12.00 1.97 -5.56
C GLY A 183 -12.10 3.46 -5.18
N TYR A 184 -11.12 4.30 -5.52
CA TYR A 184 -11.20 5.74 -5.20
C TYR A 184 -12.23 6.51 -6.05
N ASN A 185 -12.71 5.90 -7.14
CA ASN A 185 -13.83 6.36 -7.97
C ASN A 185 -13.62 7.74 -8.61
N LYS A 186 -12.54 7.89 -9.39
CA LYS A 186 -12.28 9.08 -10.21
C LYS A 186 -12.51 8.80 -11.67
N THR A 187 -13.26 9.69 -12.33
CA THR A 187 -13.68 9.49 -13.72
C THR A 187 -12.79 10.23 -14.70
N ASN A 188 -12.25 11.40 -14.32
CA ASN A 188 -11.33 12.15 -15.16
C ASN A 188 -9.91 12.01 -14.65
N PHE A 189 -8.95 11.90 -15.55
CA PHE A 189 -7.56 11.71 -15.16
C PHE A 189 -6.94 12.95 -14.48
N SER A 190 -7.42 14.14 -14.83
CA SER A 190 -7.04 15.39 -14.16
C SER A 190 -7.39 15.42 -12.67
N GLU A 191 -8.41 14.66 -12.23
CA GLU A 191 -8.78 14.56 -10.81
C GLU A 191 -7.72 13.85 -9.97
N ILE A 192 -6.82 13.10 -10.62
CA ILE A 192 -5.75 12.35 -9.96
C ILE A 192 -4.38 12.99 -10.15
N ALA A 193 -4.34 14.27 -10.52
CA ALA A 193 -3.12 14.98 -10.88
C ALA A 193 -2.00 14.86 -9.83
N ALA A 194 -2.32 15.24 -8.60
CA ALA A 194 -1.35 15.19 -7.52
C ALA A 194 -0.87 13.75 -7.21
N ALA A 195 -1.70 12.74 -7.48
CA ALA A 195 -1.34 11.35 -7.23
C ALA A 195 -0.25 10.86 -8.19
N TYR A 196 -0.39 11.07 -9.50
CA TYR A 196 0.69 10.69 -10.43
C TYR A 196 1.91 11.62 -10.35
N GLU A 197 1.74 12.87 -9.90
CA GLU A 197 2.87 13.78 -9.66
C GLU A 197 3.76 13.28 -8.53
N PHE A 198 3.19 12.58 -7.56
CA PHE A 198 3.95 11.89 -6.54
C PHE A 198 4.69 10.67 -7.12
N ALA A 199 4.03 9.83 -7.92
CA ALA A 199 4.64 8.66 -8.56
C ALA A 199 5.92 9.04 -9.34
N GLN A 200 5.84 10.09 -10.17
CA GLN A 200 6.99 10.53 -10.97
C GLN A 200 8.15 11.04 -10.11
N SER A 201 7.86 11.59 -8.93
CA SER A 201 8.89 12.16 -8.04
C SER A 201 9.80 11.11 -7.42
N ILE A 202 9.36 9.84 -7.42
CA ILE A 202 10.15 8.70 -6.94
C ILE A 202 10.88 8.00 -8.10
N GLY A 203 10.61 8.38 -9.36
CA GLY A 203 11.33 7.83 -10.51
C GLY A 203 12.81 8.21 -10.53
N ASP A 204 13.63 7.39 -11.17
CA ASP A 204 15.08 7.59 -11.29
C ASP A 204 15.58 7.35 -12.72
N TYR A 205 16.83 7.70 -13.02
CA TYR A 205 17.45 7.48 -14.34
C TYR A 205 18.61 6.47 -14.29
N GLN A 206 18.72 5.69 -13.22
CA GLN A 206 19.79 4.71 -13.01
C GLN A 206 19.49 3.40 -13.74
N THR A 207 19.29 3.44 -15.05
CA THR A 207 18.72 2.33 -15.85
C THR A 207 19.46 0.99 -15.79
N ASN A 208 20.73 0.98 -15.36
CA ASN A 208 21.53 -0.24 -15.19
C ASN A 208 21.62 -0.72 -13.72
N SER A 209 21.01 0.01 -12.79
CA SER A 209 20.95 -0.36 -11.37
C SER A 209 19.92 -1.46 -11.16
N PRO A 210 20.22 -2.53 -10.40
CA PRO A 210 19.21 -3.50 -9.98
C PRO A 210 18.02 -2.84 -9.26
N GLY A 211 18.26 -1.71 -8.58
CA GLY A 211 17.21 -0.92 -7.92
C GLY A 211 16.58 0.14 -8.81
N HIS A 212 16.67 0.06 -10.14
CA HIS A 212 16.01 1.01 -11.02
C HIS A 212 14.49 0.81 -10.97
N HIS A 213 13.74 1.83 -10.53
CA HIS A 213 12.28 1.77 -10.38
C HIS A 213 11.55 2.10 -11.69
N GLY A 214 12.26 2.76 -12.61
CA GLY A 214 11.70 3.36 -13.82
C GLY A 214 11.88 4.88 -13.81
N THR A 215 11.95 5.45 -15.01
CA THR A 215 12.02 6.89 -15.21
C THR A 215 10.72 7.59 -14.77
N PRO A 216 10.77 8.89 -14.40
CA PRO A 216 9.57 9.65 -14.09
C PRO A 216 8.47 9.56 -15.17
N ALA A 217 8.86 9.52 -16.46
CA ALA A 217 7.95 9.34 -17.58
C ALA A 217 7.31 7.95 -17.61
N GLN A 218 8.09 6.89 -17.36
CA GLN A 218 7.58 5.52 -17.28
C GLN A 218 6.55 5.36 -16.16
N ARG A 219 6.84 5.91 -14.96
CA ARG A 219 5.94 5.85 -13.80
C ARG A 219 4.60 6.55 -14.07
N ARG A 220 4.61 7.75 -14.66
CA ARG A 220 3.37 8.44 -15.10
C ARG A 220 2.57 7.61 -16.10
N SER A 221 3.25 7.03 -17.08
CA SER A 221 2.60 6.23 -18.10
C SER A 221 2.00 4.95 -17.54
N ALA A 222 2.65 4.33 -16.56
CA ALA A 222 2.14 3.17 -15.82
C ALA A 222 0.85 3.51 -15.04
N VAL A 223 0.83 4.61 -14.30
CA VAL A 223 -0.39 5.08 -13.61
C VAL A 223 -1.52 5.35 -14.60
N ARG A 224 -1.23 6.01 -15.74
CA ARG A 224 -2.24 6.28 -16.78
C ARG A 224 -2.80 4.99 -17.38
N LEU A 225 -1.93 4.03 -17.72
CA LEU A 225 -2.37 2.73 -18.24
C LEU A 225 -3.26 2.00 -17.22
N GLY A 226 -2.84 1.96 -15.96
CA GLY A 226 -3.65 1.39 -14.88
C GLY A 226 -5.02 2.05 -14.75
N PHE A 227 -5.05 3.39 -14.81
CA PHE A 227 -6.29 4.16 -14.76
C PHE A 227 -7.22 3.86 -15.94
N LEU A 228 -6.69 3.68 -17.15
CA LEU A 228 -7.48 3.28 -18.32
C LEU A 228 -8.02 1.84 -18.17
N LEU A 229 -7.20 0.91 -17.69
CA LEU A 229 -7.63 -0.46 -17.42
C LEU A 229 -8.71 -0.53 -16.32
N GLY A 230 -8.73 0.42 -15.38
CA GLY A 230 -9.73 0.54 -14.32
C GLY A 230 -11.18 0.76 -14.79
N GLN A 231 -11.39 0.98 -16.09
CA GLN A 231 -12.74 0.93 -16.69
C GLN A 231 -13.34 -0.48 -16.65
N TYR A 232 -12.49 -1.50 -16.64
CA TYR A 232 -12.86 -2.90 -16.67
C TYR A 232 -12.71 -3.52 -15.28
N ASP A 233 -13.48 -4.58 -15.02
CA ASP A 233 -13.39 -5.35 -13.78
C ASP A 233 -12.44 -6.54 -13.98
N LEU A 234 -11.18 -6.33 -13.63
CA LEU A 234 -10.09 -7.29 -13.75
C LEU A 234 -9.72 -7.83 -12.37
N ASN A 235 -9.44 -9.14 -12.30
CA ASN A 235 -8.66 -9.71 -11.20
C ASN A 235 -7.17 -9.41 -11.40
N ALA A 236 -6.34 -9.68 -10.38
CA ALA A 236 -4.91 -9.33 -10.41
C ALA A 236 -4.15 -9.94 -11.60
N SER A 237 -4.35 -11.22 -11.91
CA SER A 237 -3.67 -11.88 -13.04
C SER A 237 -4.12 -11.35 -14.40
N ASN A 238 -5.40 -11.01 -14.56
CA ASN A 238 -5.91 -10.40 -15.78
C ASN A 238 -5.45 -8.95 -15.93
N PHE A 239 -5.28 -8.23 -14.81
CA PHE A 239 -4.65 -6.92 -14.81
C PHE A 239 -3.21 -7.01 -15.28
N ASP A 240 -2.38 -7.86 -14.66
CA ASP A 240 -0.99 -8.12 -15.05
C ASP A 240 -0.87 -8.42 -16.56
N TYR A 241 -1.67 -9.37 -17.05
CA TYR A 241 -1.68 -9.75 -18.45
C TYR A 241 -1.94 -8.54 -19.36
N ASN A 242 -3.01 -7.78 -19.10
CA ASN A 242 -3.35 -6.64 -19.95
C ASN A 242 -2.35 -5.49 -19.78
N PHE A 243 -1.85 -5.26 -18.57
CA PHE A 243 -0.86 -4.24 -18.28
C PHE A 243 0.40 -4.50 -19.09
N PHE A 244 1.02 -5.68 -18.99
CA PHE A 244 2.23 -6.01 -19.75
C PHE A 244 1.98 -6.37 -21.22
N TYR A 245 0.74 -6.69 -21.60
CA TYR A 245 0.39 -6.78 -23.03
C TYR A 245 0.66 -5.46 -23.73
N TYR A 246 0.18 -4.34 -23.17
CA TYR A 246 0.40 -3.01 -23.73
C TYR A 246 1.75 -2.43 -23.31
N TYR A 247 2.12 -2.58 -22.05
CA TYR A 247 3.35 -2.05 -21.45
C TYR A 247 4.52 -3.03 -21.59
N GLN A 248 4.94 -3.30 -22.82
CA GLN A 248 6.16 -4.07 -23.07
C GLN A 248 7.45 -3.28 -22.74
N GLY A 249 7.30 -2.02 -22.35
CA GLY A 249 8.38 -1.06 -22.08
C GLY A 249 9.33 -1.42 -20.94
N VAL A 250 9.09 -2.53 -20.26
CA VAL A 250 10.04 -3.16 -19.35
C VAL A 250 11.33 -3.59 -20.07
N LEU A 251 11.27 -4.07 -21.32
CA LEU A 251 12.47 -4.60 -21.99
C LEU A 251 13.14 -3.64 -22.98
N ASN A 252 12.36 -2.82 -23.70
CA ASN A 252 12.87 -1.90 -24.76
C ASN A 252 12.17 -0.52 -24.77
N GLY A 253 11.34 -0.20 -23.77
CA GLY A 253 10.61 1.08 -23.74
C GLY A 253 9.51 1.23 -24.80
N THR A 254 8.90 0.15 -25.31
CA THR A 254 7.89 0.21 -26.38
C THR A 254 6.50 -0.28 -25.94
N TYR A 255 5.44 0.34 -26.47
CA TYR A 255 4.08 -0.19 -26.39
C TYR A 255 3.76 -1.14 -27.54
N LYS A 256 3.08 -2.25 -27.25
CA LYS A 256 2.67 -3.22 -28.28
C LYS A 256 1.52 -2.67 -29.11
N MET A 257 1.64 -2.75 -30.44
CA MET A 257 0.60 -2.39 -31.43
C MET A 257 -0.21 -3.58 -31.92
N GLY A 258 0.13 -4.79 -31.46
CA GLY A 258 -0.58 -6.00 -31.83
C GLY A 258 -1.99 -6.03 -31.23
N LYS A 259 -2.92 -6.67 -31.94
CA LYS A 259 -4.30 -6.88 -31.48
C LYS A 259 -4.33 -7.82 -30.27
N ASN A 260 -4.92 -7.39 -29.16
CA ASN A 260 -5.19 -8.24 -27.99
C ASN A 260 -6.44 -9.09 -28.25
N SER A 261 -6.27 -10.17 -29.02
CA SER A 261 -7.37 -11.09 -29.35
C SER A 261 -7.97 -11.79 -28.14
N ALA A 262 -7.25 -11.84 -27.01
CA ALA A 262 -7.74 -12.43 -25.76
C ALA A 262 -8.74 -11.51 -25.04
N ASN A 263 -8.63 -10.18 -25.21
CA ASN A 263 -9.53 -9.20 -24.60
C ASN A 263 -9.95 -8.14 -25.65
N PRO A 264 -10.86 -8.47 -26.59
CA PRO A 264 -11.19 -7.61 -27.73
C PRO A 264 -11.82 -6.26 -27.34
N GLU A 265 -12.60 -6.23 -26.26
CA GLU A 265 -13.23 -4.99 -25.79
C GLU A 265 -12.20 -4.03 -25.19
N ILE A 266 -11.28 -4.57 -24.38
CA ILE A 266 -10.15 -3.82 -23.83
C ILE A 266 -9.26 -3.33 -24.96
N ASP A 267 -9.00 -4.17 -25.97
CA ASP A 267 -8.24 -3.79 -27.17
C ASP A 267 -8.85 -2.60 -27.91
N ALA A 268 -10.16 -2.64 -28.16
CA ALA A 268 -10.87 -1.57 -28.86
C ALA A 268 -10.84 -0.24 -28.09
N TYR A 269 -10.88 -0.29 -26.76
CA TYR A 269 -10.75 0.90 -25.92
C TYR A 269 -9.30 1.40 -25.86
N MET A 270 -8.35 0.52 -25.54
CA MET A 270 -6.94 0.87 -25.38
C MET A 270 -6.33 1.39 -26.66
N SER A 271 -6.74 0.87 -27.83
CA SER A 271 -6.29 1.35 -29.15
C SER A 271 -6.50 2.84 -29.38
N GLN A 272 -7.45 3.47 -28.68
CA GLN A 272 -7.69 4.93 -28.75
C GLN A 272 -6.60 5.74 -28.02
N TYR A 273 -5.85 5.10 -27.12
CA TYR A 273 -4.88 5.74 -26.22
C TYR A 273 -3.44 5.26 -26.43
N ILE A 274 -3.17 4.27 -27.29
CA ILE A 274 -1.79 3.72 -27.45
C ILE A 274 -0.79 4.81 -27.85
N ASP A 275 -1.16 5.71 -28.76
CA ASP A 275 -0.29 6.80 -29.19
C ASP A 275 -0.07 7.85 -28.08
N GLU A 276 -1.09 8.12 -27.25
CA GLU A 276 -0.96 8.97 -26.06
C GLU A 276 0.02 8.35 -25.07
N LEU A 277 -0.17 7.08 -24.72
CA LEU A 277 0.65 6.32 -23.77
C LEU A 277 2.13 6.27 -24.18
N LYS A 278 2.40 6.12 -25.49
CA LYS A 278 3.77 6.20 -26.02
C LYS A 278 4.40 7.56 -25.78
N LYS A 279 3.70 8.64 -26.12
CA LYS A 279 4.21 10.01 -25.94
C LYS A 279 4.43 10.35 -24.47
N ILE A 280 3.58 9.83 -23.56
CA ILE A 280 3.80 9.99 -22.11
C ILE A 280 5.08 9.28 -21.70
N GLN A 281 5.26 8.04 -22.14
CA GLN A 281 6.41 7.21 -21.78
C GLN A 281 7.73 7.72 -22.37
N SER A 282 7.74 8.23 -23.59
CA SER A 282 8.92 8.82 -24.24
C SER A 282 9.28 10.20 -23.66
N GLY A 283 8.38 10.80 -22.87
CA GLY A 283 8.54 12.15 -22.33
C GLY A 283 8.19 13.26 -23.32
N GLU A 284 7.57 12.93 -24.47
CA GLU A 284 7.07 13.89 -25.44
C GLU A 284 5.89 14.72 -24.92
N ILE A 285 5.06 14.15 -24.02
CA ILE A 285 4.03 14.90 -23.31
C ILE A 285 4.66 15.63 -22.12
N SER A 286 4.58 16.97 -22.12
CA SER A 286 5.03 17.79 -21.00
C SER A 286 4.20 17.53 -19.74
N ALA A 287 4.73 17.92 -18.57
CA ALA A 287 3.99 17.79 -17.32
C ALA A 287 2.64 18.55 -17.34
N GLU A 288 2.58 19.68 -18.03
CA GLU A 288 1.35 20.48 -18.14
C GLU A 288 0.33 19.84 -19.09
N GLU A 289 0.75 19.30 -20.23
CA GLU A 289 -0.14 18.56 -21.12
C GLU A 289 -0.71 17.31 -20.44
N PHE A 290 0.10 16.62 -19.64
CA PHE A 290 -0.31 15.44 -18.90
C PHE A 290 -1.44 15.73 -17.89
N LYS A 291 -1.44 16.93 -17.28
CA LYS A 291 -2.49 17.39 -16.35
C LYS A 291 -3.85 17.58 -16.99
N ASN A 292 -3.84 17.85 -18.29
CA ASN A 292 -5.03 18.20 -19.05
C ASN A 292 -5.56 17.03 -19.89
N LEU A 293 -4.98 15.82 -19.73
CA LEU A 293 -5.50 14.60 -20.34
C LEU A 293 -6.90 14.27 -19.78
N LYS A 294 -7.79 13.85 -20.68
CA LYS A 294 -9.17 13.47 -20.34
C LYS A 294 -9.24 12.02 -19.86
#